data_AF-A0A7D9M804-F1
#
_entry.id   AF-A0A7D9M804-F1
#
_cell.length_a   1.000
_cell.length_b   1.000
_cell.length_c   1.000
_cell.angle_alpha   90.00
_cell.angle_beta   90.00
_cell.angle_gamma   90.00
#
_symmetry.space_group_name_H-M   'P 1'
#
loop_
_entity.id
_entity.type
_entity.pdbx_description
1 polymer ?
#
loop_
_entity_poly.entity_id
_entity_poly.type
_entity_poly.pdbx_seq_one_letter_code
_entity_poly.pdbx_strand_id
1 'polypeptide(L)'
;VQCEGGKIYKPCGPACANTCSSSCDQNSVCPVACVEGCHCPEGTVEHNGKCIQQENCPCIVGGKAYNATAFVIKNCQRCVCRNGCLSCTGPTCTTT
;
A
#
# COMPACT_ATOMS: atom_id res chain seq x y z
N VAL A 1 -6.12 -5.37 -26.20
CA VAL A 1 -5.44 -5.20 -24.90
C VAL A 1 -6.11 -6.09 -23.88
N GLN A 2 -5.40 -7.07 -23.35
CA GLN A 2 -5.90 -7.97 -22.30
C GLN A 2 -5.03 -7.74 -21.06
N CYS A 3 -5.63 -7.24 -19.99
CA CYS A 3 -4.92 -6.92 -18.75
C CYS A 3 -4.95 -8.12 -17.81
N GLU A 4 -3.83 -8.38 -17.13
CA GLU A 4 -3.71 -9.45 -16.15
C GLU A 4 -3.69 -8.93 -14.71
N GLY A 5 -3.82 -9.82 -13.73
CA GLY A 5 -3.73 -9.47 -12.31
C GLY A 5 -4.89 -8.63 -11.78
N GLY A 6 -6.06 -8.69 -12.42
CA GLY A 6 -7.26 -7.92 -12.02
C GLY A 6 -7.23 -6.45 -12.43
N LYS A 7 -6.27 -6.06 -13.28
CA LYS A 7 -6.20 -4.72 -13.87
C LYS A 7 -7.27 -4.56 -14.95
N ILE A 8 -7.73 -3.33 -15.13
CA ILE A 8 -8.67 -2.95 -16.19
C ILE A 8 -7.96 -2.02 -17.17
N TYR A 9 -8.28 -2.20 -18.46
CA TYR A 9 -7.79 -1.27 -19.47
C TYR A 9 -8.49 0.08 -19.29
N LYS A 10 -7.71 1.16 -19.19
CA LYS A 10 -8.21 2.53 -19.24
C LYS A 10 -7.47 3.32 -20.32
N PRO A 11 -8.18 4.05 -21.19
CA PRO A 11 -7.57 4.96 -22.15
C PRO A 11 -6.96 6.19 -21.47
N CYS A 12 -7.40 6.50 -20.25
CA CYS A 12 -6.91 7.61 -19.45
C CYS A 12 -6.88 7.19 -17.98
N GLY A 13 -5.71 6.76 -17.50
CA GLY A 13 -5.45 6.49 -16.09
C GLY A 13 -4.30 7.34 -15.56
N PRO A 14 -4.12 7.44 -14.24
CA PRO A 14 -3.00 8.15 -13.64
C PRO A 14 -1.64 7.55 -14.09
N ALA A 15 -0.61 8.39 -14.21
CA ALA A 15 0.73 7.91 -14.56
C ALA A 15 1.41 7.12 -13.43
N CYS A 16 0.98 7.30 -12.18
CA CYS A 16 1.48 6.52 -11.07
C CYS A 16 0.54 5.36 -10.75
N ALA A 17 1.12 4.22 -10.38
CA ALA A 17 0.36 3.13 -9.79
C ALA A 17 0.17 3.40 -8.29
N ASN A 18 -1.07 3.36 -7.82
CA ASN A 18 -1.33 3.29 -6.39
C ASN A 18 -0.88 1.91 -5.90
N THR A 19 0.18 1.86 -5.12
CA THR A 19 0.71 0.63 -4.50
C THR A 19 0.44 0.61 -3.00
N CYS A 20 0.51 -0.58 -2.39
CA CYS A 20 0.40 -0.74 -0.93
C CYS A 20 1.45 0.05 -0.12
N SER A 21 2.54 0.51 -0.74
CA SER A 21 3.57 1.31 -0.07
C SER A 21 3.28 2.81 -0.15
N SER A 22 2.72 3.28 -1.27
CA SER A 22 2.33 4.68 -1.44
C SER A 22 1.16 5.11 -0.54
N SER A 23 0.35 4.19 -0.04
CA SER A 23 -0.74 4.51 0.90
C SER A 23 -0.28 5.02 2.27
N CYS A 24 0.99 4.83 2.62
CA CYS A 24 1.56 5.38 3.85
C CYS A 24 2.10 6.79 3.68
N ASP A 25 2.31 7.18 2.43
CA ASP A 25 2.77 8.49 2.06
C ASP A 25 1.57 9.28 1.55
N GLN A 26 0.79 9.85 2.48
CA GLN A 26 -0.38 10.69 2.15
C GLN A 26 -0.03 11.92 1.29
N ASN A 27 1.26 12.18 1.08
CA ASN A 27 1.77 13.28 0.27
C ASN A 27 2.24 12.84 -1.14
N SER A 28 2.00 11.59 -1.52
CA SER A 28 2.27 11.12 -2.88
C SER A 28 1.25 11.71 -3.86
N VAL A 29 1.49 12.96 -4.27
CA VAL A 29 0.73 13.62 -5.32
C VAL A 29 1.02 12.90 -6.63
N CYS A 30 0.05 12.08 -7.06
CA CYS A 30 0.09 11.51 -8.39
C CYS A 30 -0.28 12.58 -9.41
N PRO A 31 0.61 12.98 -10.32
CA PRO A 31 0.21 13.87 -11.40
C PRO A 31 -0.88 13.17 -12.22
N VAL A 32 -1.96 13.90 -12.50
CA VAL A 32 -3.01 13.47 -13.44
C VAL A 32 -2.42 13.59 -14.85
N ALA A 33 -1.55 12.64 -15.20
CA ALA A 33 -1.11 12.42 -16.55
C ALA A 33 -2.00 11.32 -17.12
N CYS A 34 -2.68 11.62 -18.22
CA CYS A 34 -3.59 10.71 -18.91
C CYS A 34 -2.76 9.64 -19.65
N VAL A 35 -2.54 8.51 -19.00
CA VAL A 35 -1.76 7.40 -19.56
C VAL A 35 -2.70 6.26 -19.92
N GLU A 36 -2.72 5.93 -21.22
CA GLU A 36 -3.38 4.74 -21.73
C GLU A 36 -2.66 3.49 -21.22
N GLY A 37 -3.38 2.55 -20.63
CA GLY A 37 -2.78 1.32 -20.13
C GLY A 37 -3.68 0.47 -19.25
N CYS A 38 -3.08 -0.50 -18.57
CA CYS A 38 -3.75 -1.37 -17.60
C CYS A 38 -3.57 -0.82 -16.19
N HIS A 39 -4.68 -0.46 -15.55
CA HIS A 39 -4.70 0.21 -14.25
C HIS A 39 -5.53 -0.60 -13.25
N CYS A 40 -5.22 -0.47 -11.95
CA CYS A 40 -6.09 -1.05 -10.93
C CYS A 40 -7.42 -0.30 -10.87
N PRO A 41 -8.55 -1.01 -10.70
CA PRO A 41 -9.85 -0.38 -10.52
C PRO A 41 -9.87 0.48 -9.25
N GLU A 42 -10.80 1.44 -9.19
CA GLU A 42 -10.95 2.31 -8.03
C GLU A 42 -11.21 1.51 -6.76
N GLY A 43 -10.64 1.97 -5.64
CA GLY A 43 -10.66 1.24 -4.36
C GLY A 43 -9.62 0.11 -4.24
N THR A 44 -8.90 -0.22 -5.31
CA THR A 44 -7.83 -1.23 -5.27
C THR A 44 -6.45 -0.61 -5.54
N VAL A 45 -5.43 -1.30 -5.06
CA VAL A 45 -4.02 -0.92 -5.21
C VAL A 45 -3.20 -2.08 -5.74
N GLU A 46 -2.14 -1.77 -6.46
CA GLU A 46 -1.21 -2.74 -6.99
C GLU A 46 -0.29 -3.29 -5.90
N HIS A 47 -0.23 -4.62 -5.83
CA HIS A 47 0.70 -5.35 -5.00
C HIS A 47 1.15 -6.63 -5.72
N ASN A 48 2.46 -6.78 -5.95
CA ASN A 48 3.03 -7.94 -6.63
C ASN A 48 2.36 -8.24 -8.00
N GLY A 49 2.09 -7.20 -8.79
CA GLY A 49 1.47 -7.31 -10.11
C GLY A 49 -0.03 -7.62 -10.11
N LYS A 50 -0.68 -7.67 -8.94
CA LYS A 50 -2.13 -7.87 -8.80
C LYS A 50 -2.78 -6.68 -8.11
N CYS A 51 -4.04 -6.43 -8.44
CA CYS A 51 -4.85 -5.44 -7.74
C CYS A 51 -5.51 -6.09 -6.51
N ILE A 52 -5.25 -5.54 -5.33
CA ILE A 52 -5.86 -5.97 -4.07
C ILE A 52 -6.54 -4.80 -3.38
N GLN A 53 -7.45 -5.09 -2.45
CA GLN A 53 -8.05 -4.05 -1.62
C GLN A 53 -6.99 -3.41 -0.73
N GLN A 54 -7.08 -2.09 -0.52
CA GLN A 54 -6.16 -1.33 0.34
C GLN A 54 -6.06 -1.94 1.75
N GLU A 55 -7.17 -2.40 2.29
CA GLU A 55 -7.25 -3.05 3.60
C GLU A 55 -6.45 -4.37 3.69
N ASN A 56 -6.23 -5.04 2.56
CA ASN A 56 -5.46 -6.29 2.48
C ASN A 56 -3.96 -6.06 2.27
N CYS A 57 -3.51 -4.80 2.20
CA CYS A 57 -2.10 -4.49 2.00
C CYS A 57 -1.24 -4.98 3.16
N PRO A 58 -0.19 -5.77 2.87
CA PRO A 58 0.77 -6.18 3.88
C PRO A 58 1.73 -5.02 4.21
N CYS A 59 2.22 -4.99 5.45
CA CYS A 59 3.23 -4.05 5.89
C CYS A 59 4.61 -4.71 5.86
N ILE A 60 5.64 -3.97 5.43
CA ILE A 60 7.01 -4.45 5.48
C ILE A 60 7.70 -3.92 6.74
N VAL A 61 8.08 -4.80 7.66
CA VAL A 61 8.80 -4.45 8.89
C VAL A 61 10.11 -5.22 8.95
N GLY A 62 11.24 -4.52 8.93
CA GLY A 62 12.56 -5.15 8.97
C GLY A 62 12.79 -6.16 7.84
N GLY A 63 12.25 -5.89 6.64
CA GLY A 63 12.34 -6.77 5.47
C GLY A 63 11.35 -7.95 5.45
N LYS A 64 10.49 -8.11 6.46
CA LYS A 64 9.44 -9.14 6.50
C LYS A 64 8.08 -8.54 6.19
N ALA A 65 7.29 -9.26 5.38
CA ALA A 65 5.91 -8.91 5.12
C ALA A 65 4.99 -9.42 6.23
N TYR A 66 4.13 -8.55 6.72
CA TYR A 66 3.11 -8.85 7.73
C TYR A 66 1.74 -8.59 7.13
N ASN A 67 0.81 -9.52 7.32
CA ASN A 67 -0.55 -9.39 6.82
C ASN A 67 -1.27 -8.16 7.39
N ALA A 68 -2.31 -7.73 6.69
CA ALA A 68 -3.27 -6.79 7.22
C ALA A 68 -3.73 -7.20 8.61
N THR A 69 -3.87 -6.22 9.51
CA THR A 69 -4.23 -6.39 10.93
C THR A 69 -3.21 -7.11 11.82
N ALA A 70 -2.08 -7.57 11.27
CA ALA A 70 -1.03 -8.18 12.07
C ALA A 70 -0.48 -7.20 13.12
N PHE A 71 -0.20 -7.73 14.31
CA PHE A 71 0.40 -7.00 15.42
C PHE A 71 1.90 -7.26 15.46
N VAL A 72 2.68 -6.20 15.58
CA VAL A 72 4.14 -6.25 15.75
C VAL A 72 4.57 -5.30 16.86
N ILE A 73 5.61 -5.69 17.61
CA ILE A 73 6.27 -4.80 18.57
C ILE A 73 7.47 -4.16 17.88
N LYS A 74 7.46 -2.83 17.77
CA LYS A 74 8.55 -2.04 17.17
C LYS A 74 8.87 -0.87 18.10
N ASN A 75 10.14 -0.69 18.46
CA ASN A 75 10.56 0.37 19.39
C ASN A 75 9.73 0.40 20.69
N CYS A 76 9.44 -0.76 21.29
CA CYS A 76 8.57 -0.91 22.48
C CYS A 76 7.10 -0.49 22.28
N GLN A 77 6.71 -0.06 21.08
CA GLN A 77 5.33 0.28 20.75
C GLN A 77 4.59 -0.92 20.18
N ARG A 78 3.30 -1.00 20.48
CA ARG A 78 2.39 -1.94 19.81
C ARG A 78 1.95 -1.31 18.50
N CYS A 79 2.37 -1.91 17.40
CA CYS A 79 2.01 -1.48 16.06
C CYS A 79 1.06 -2.47 15.39
N VAL A 80 0.07 -1.94 14.68
CA VAL A 80 -0.89 -2.72 13.90
C VAL A 80 -0.70 -2.36 12.44
N CYS A 81 -0.58 -3.38 11.58
CA CYS A 81 -0.61 -3.15 10.15
C CYS A 81 -2.03 -2.79 9.70
N ARG A 82 -2.22 -1.57 9.19
CA ARG A 82 -3.49 -1.10 8.64
C ARG A 82 -3.23 -0.43 7.31
N ASN A 83 -3.89 -0.90 6.25
CA ASN A 83 -3.79 -0.31 4.91
C ASN A 83 -2.35 -0.22 4.38
N GLY A 84 -1.51 -1.22 4.64
CA GLY A 84 -0.09 -1.21 4.26
C GLY A 84 0.82 -0.40 5.20
N CYS A 85 0.25 0.27 6.21
CA CYS A 85 0.96 1.17 7.11
C CYS A 85 0.96 0.69 8.56
N LEU A 86 2.07 0.92 9.24
CA LEU A 86 2.17 0.63 10.67
C LEU A 86 1.55 1.76 11.48
N SER A 87 0.45 1.45 12.17
CA SER A 87 -0.14 2.32 13.18
C SER A 87 0.36 1.90 14.56
N CYS A 88 1.34 2.63 15.08
CA CYS A 88 1.98 2.38 16.38
C CYS A 88 1.37 3.23 17.49
N THR A 89 1.17 2.63 18.66
CA THR A 89 0.66 3.30 19.86
C THR A 89 1.53 2.98 21.08
N GLY A 90 1.68 3.95 21.99
CA GLY A 90 2.47 3.84 23.20
C GLY A 90 3.81 4.59 23.16
N PRO A 91 4.57 4.60 24.28
CA PRO A 91 5.88 5.23 24.35
C PRO A 91 6.93 4.42 23.56
N THR A 92 7.88 5.13 22.94
CA THR A 92 9.06 4.50 22.34
C THR A 92 10.03 4.06 23.44
N CYS A 93 10.87 3.04 23.18
CA CYS A 93 11.97 2.75 24.10
C CYS A 93 12.89 3.99 24.22
N THR A 94 13.06 4.53 25.43
CA THR A 94 14.14 5.47 25.74
C THR A 94 15.40 4.66 25.99
N THR A 95 16.36 4.69 25.05
CA THR A 95 17.69 4.14 25.29
C THR A 95 18.35 5.02 26.37
N THR A 96 18.48 4.50 27.59
CA THR A 96 19.27 5.12 28.66
C THR A 96 20.71 4.65 28.52
#